data_AF-A0A967IJ07-F1
#
_entry.id   AF-A0A967IJ07-F1
#
_cell.length_a   1.000
_cell.length_b   1.000
_cell.length_c   1.000
_cell.angle_alpha   90.00
_cell.angle_beta   90.00
_cell.angle_gamma   90.00
#
_symmetry.space_group_name_H-M   'P 1'
#
loop_
_entity.id
_entity.type
_entity.pdbx_description
1 polymer ?
#
loop_
_entity_poly.entity_id
_entity_poly.type
_entity_poly.pdbx_seq_one_letter_code
_entity_poly.pdbx_strand_id
1 'polypeptide(L)'
;LPYRLNLNIAKAAHGLGLHYFDLTEDVPTTQAIREMSETSTAVMMPQCGLAPGFVAIVGAHLAARFDRVRSIRLRVGALPQHPTGLLGYAFNWSPEGVVNEYLNDCEVIEEGEHKWISSMEWIEQIYVNGIHLEAFTTSGGLGTMCETYLGRVENLDYKSMRYPGHVKLMNFFFHELLMRERRELAGDILTHAKPPVDDDVVHFHVSAEGDIDGRLLRREFVRSFYPQMIAAGQRTAIAWTTSASACAVIEMVSRGDLPDRGFIKQEHIPLEPFLRTRNGRLFGPLGEDLAP
;
A
#
# COMPACT_ATOMS: atom_id res chain seq x y z
N LEU A 1 -0.27 9.24 13.37
CA LEU A 1 -1.25 9.12 14.48
C LEU A 1 -1.81 7.70 14.43
N PRO A 2 -2.20 7.09 15.57
CA PRO A 2 -2.92 5.81 15.55
C PRO A 2 -4.22 5.91 14.75
N TYR A 3 -4.54 4.89 13.96
CA TYR A 3 -5.67 4.92 13.01
C TYR A 3 -7.03 5.18 13.68
N ARG A 4 -7.22 4.71 14.92
CA ARG A 4 -8.43 4.96 15.73
C ARG A 4 -8.75 6.43 15.98
N LEU A 5 -7.80 7.34 15.77
CA LEU A 5 -8.01 8.79 15.90
C LEU A 5 -8.43 9.45 14.58
N ASN A 6 -8.23 8.78 13.44
CA ASN A 6 -8.46 9.34 12.11
C ASN A 6 -9.91 9.78 11.91
N LEU A 7 -10.88 8.96 12.32
CA LEU A 7 -12.30 9.28 12.13
C LEU A 7 -12.73 10.59 12.80
N ASN A 8 -12.24 10.87 14.01
CA ASN A 8 -12.57 12.12 14.71
C ASN A 8 -11.95 13.34 14.03
N ILE A 9 -10.74 13.20 13.49
CA ILE A 9 -10.06 14.26 12.75
C ILE A 9 -10.76 14.49 11.41
N ALA A 10 -11.14 13.42 10.70
CA ALA A 10 -11.88 13.51 9.45
C ALA A 10 -13.23 14.22 9.63
N LYS A 11 -13.98 13.88 10.69
CA LYS A 11 -15.23 14.56 11.04
C LYS A 11 -15.04 16.05 11.31
N ALA A 12 -13.99 16.40 12.05
CA ALA A 12 -13.67 17.79 12.35
C ALA A 12 -13.28 18.57 11.08
N ALA A 13 -12.43 17.98 10.22
CA ALA A 13 -12.02 18.59 8.96
C ALA A 13 -13.23 18.80 8.03
N HIS A 14 -14.07 17.78 7.87
CA HIS A 14 -15.30 17.87 7.09
C HIS A 14 -16.24 18.98 7.60
N GLY A 15 -16.51 19.02 8.91
CA GLY A 15 -17.39 20.03 9.52
C GLY A 15 -16.86 21.48 9.42
N LEU A 16 -15.54 21.64 9.26
CA LEU A 16 -14.89 22.94 9.07
C LEU A 16 -14.64 23.29 7.59
N GLY A 17 -14.98 22.40 6.65
CA GLY A 17 -14.69 22.58 5.23
C GLY A 17 -13.18 22.59 4.91
N LEU A 18 -12.39 21.82 5.66
CA LEU A 18 -10.94 21.70 5.49
C LEU A 18 -10.59 20.41 4.73
N HIS A 19 -9.52 20.46 3.93
CA HIS A 19 -8.98 19.26 3.29
C HIS A 19 -8.48 18.26 4.33
N TYR A 20 -8.79 16.99 4.12
CA TYR A 20 -8.37 15.88 4.96
C TYR A 20 -7.56 14.86 4.16
N PHE A 21 -6.39 14.49 4.69
CA PHE A 21 -5.51 13.47 4.15
C PHE A 21 -5.03 12.55 5.27
N ASP A 22 -4.99 11.23 5.04
CA ASP A 22 -4.41 10.28 5.98
C ASP A 22 -3.70 9.10 5.30
N LEU A 23 -3.22 8.17 6.12
CA LEU A 23 -2.50 6.96 5.72
C LEU A 23 -3.26 5.67 6.07
N THR A 24 -4.55 5.77 6.43
CA THR A 24 -5.28 4.69 7.11
C THR A 24 -5.47 3.48 6.19
N GLU A 25 -5.15 2.30 6.69
CA GLU A 25 -5.51 1.02 6.08
C GLU A 25 -6.84 0.47 6.60
N ASP A 26 -7.40 1.09 7.66
CA ASP A 26 -8.64 0.67 8.30
C ASP A 26 -9.87 0.86 7.40
N VAL A 27 -10.53 -0.26 7.06
CA VAL A 27 -11.67 -0.32 6.14
C VAL A 27 -12.89 0.45 6.69
N PRO A 28 -13.33 0.27 7.96
CA PRO A 28 -14.44 1.05 8.52
C PRO A 28 -14.19 2.57 8.51
N THR A 29 -12.99 3.00 8.86
CA THR A 29 -12.61 4.43 8.81
C THR A 29 -12.68 4.96 7.39
N THR A 30 -12.16 4.20 6.41
CA THR A 30 -12.22 4.56 4.99
C THR A 30 -13.65 4.71 4.49
N GLN A 31 -14.55 3.78 4.84
CA GLN A 31 -15.98 3.85 4.48
C GLN A 31 -16.65 5.09 5.06
N ALA A 32 -16.44 5.40 6.34
CA ALA A 32 -17.00 6.61 6.96
C ALA A 32 -16.47 7.90 6.30
N ILE A 33 -15.20 7.94 5.89
CA ILE A 33 -14.63 9.08 5.16
C ILE A 33 -15.27 9.22 3.76
N ARG A 34 -15.55 8.10 3.09
CA ARG A 34 -16.26 8.10 1.80
C ARG A 34 -17.67 8.66 1.94
N GLU A 35 -18.43 8.24 2.93
CA GLU A 35 -19.77 8.79 3.18
C GLU A 35 -19.72 10.31 3.43
N MET A 36 -18.80 10.79 4.26
CA MET A 36 -18.62 12.23 4.50
C MET A 36 -18.23 12.99 3.22
N SER A 37 -17.46 12.36 2.33
CA SER A 37 -16.97 13.00 1.12
C SER A 37 -18.07 13.39 0.13
N GLU A 38 -19.24 12.72 0.17
CA GLU A 38 -20.36 12.99 -0.74
C GLU A 38 -20.92 14.40 -0.60
N THR A 39 -20.82 14.97 0.59
CA THR A 39 -21.30 16.33 0.92
C THR A 39 -20.17 17.30 1.25
N SER A 40 -18.92 16.86 1.13
CA SER A 40 -17.77 17.66 1.54
C SER A 40 -17.49 18.80 0.56
N THR A 41 -17.27 20.00 1.09
CA THR A 41 -16.82 21.18 0.33
C THR A 41 -15.31 21.20 0.10
N ALA A 42 -14.59 20.24 0.69
CA ALA A 42 -13.14 20.08 0.61
C ALA A 42 -12.77 18.62 0.30
N VAL A 43 -11.54 18.40 -0.17
CA VAL A 43 -10.98 17.06 -0.37
C VAL A 43 -11.05 16.20 0.89
N MET A 44 -11.49 14.96 0.74
CA MET A 44 -11.45 13.91 1.74
C MET A 44 -10.72 12.70 1.14
N MET A 45 -9.45 12.52 1.49
CA MET A 45 -8.58 11.56 0.82
C MET A 45 -7.82 10.68 1.81
N PRO A 46 -8.38 9.53 2.21
CA PRO A 46 -7.64 8.57 3.01
C PRO A 46 -6.57 7.87 2.14
N GLN A 47 -5.78 7.00 2.75
CA GLN A 47 -4.95 6.03 2.02
C GLN A 47 -3.86 6.67 1.13
N CYS A 48 -3.29 7.81 1.54
CA CYS A 48 -2.30 8.55 0.74
C CYS A 48 -0.84 8.06 0.93
N GLY A 49 -0.64 6.91 1.58
CA GLY A 49 0.68 6.43 1.96
C GLY A 49 1.44 5.71 0.85
N LEU A 50 2.23 4.71 1.23
CA LEU A 50 2.91 3.83 0.29
C LEU A 50 1.96 2.74 -0.22
N ALA A 51 1.38 1.98 0.71
CA ALA A 51 0.41 0.92 0.46
C ALA A 51 -0.55 0.83 1.66
N PRO A 52 -1.82 1.24 1.52
CA PRO A 52 -2.42 1.83 0.31
C PRO A 52 -1.86 3.24 0.00
N GLY A 53 -1.94 3.65 -1.27
CA GLY A 53 -1.42 4.94 -1.76
C GLY A 53 -0.60 4.79 -3.05
N PHE A 54 0.70 5.08 -3.01
CA PHE A 54 1.59 5.04 -4.19
C PHE A 54 1.50 3.72 -4.98
N VAL A 55 1.29 2.58 -4.30
CA VAL A 55 1.09 1.27 -4.94
C VAL A 55 -0.10 1.24 -5.92
N ALA A 56 -1.19 1.91 -5.58
CA ALA A 56 -2.38 1.98 -6.41
C ALA A 56 -2.18 2.94 -7.60
N ILE A 57 -1.47 4.06 -7.39
CA ILE A 57 -1.07 5.00 -8.46
C ILE A 57 -0.27 4.25 -9.53
N VAL A 58 0.75 3.49 -9.12
CA VAL A 58 1.59 2.71 -10.04
C VAL A 58 0.81 1.59 -10.70
N GLY A 59 -0.01 0.84 -9.94
CA GLY A 59 -0.83 -0.24 -10.48
C GLY A 59 -1.76 0.24 -11.58
N ALA A 60 -2.44 1.38 -11.34
CA ALA A 60 -3.33 1.99 -12.31
C ALA A 60 -2.60 2.50 -13.54
N HIS A 61 -1.43 3.12 -13.35
CA HIS A 61 -0.58 3.58 -14.45
C HIS A 61 -0.16 2.46 -15.40
N LEU A 62 0.25 1.31 -14.86
CA LEU A 62 0.61 0.15 -15.69
C LEU A 62 -0.62 -0.42 -16.41
N ALA A 63 -1.75 -0.53 -15.71
CA ALA A 63 -2.98 -1.09 -16.26
C ALA A 63 -3.55 -0.25 -17.42
N ALA A 64 -3.43 1.08 -17.35
CA ALA A 64 -3.94 2.01 -18.36
C ALA A 64 -3.27 1.87 -19.75
N ARG A 65 -2.19 1.09 -19.87
CA ARG A 65 -1.45 0.86 -21.11
C ARG A 65 -1.92 -0.35 -21.91
N PHE A 66 -2.88 -1.11 -21.38
CA PHE A 66 -3.41 -2.31 -22.03
C PHE A 66 -4.79 -2.04 -22.62
N ASP A 67 -5.07 -2.62 -23.79
CA ASP A 67 -6.41 -2.61 -24.39
C ASP A 67 -7.38 -3.43 -23.54
N ARG A 68 -6.88 -4.56 -23.03
CA ARG A 68 -7.57 -5.44 -22.10
C ARG A 68 -6.61 -5.86 -21.00
N VAL A 69 -6.94 -5.54 -19.75
CA VAL A 69 -6.12 -5.93 -18.60
C VAL A 69 -6.56 -7.31 -18.11
N ARG A 70 -5.65 -8.27 -18.09
CA ARG A 70 -5.85 -9.60 -17.51
C ARG A 70 -5.62 -9.58 -16.00
N SER A 71 -4.50 -9.03 -15.56
CA SER A 71 -4.20 -8.96 -14.13
C SER A 71 -3.47 -7.70 -13.70
N ILE A 72 -3.75 -7.26 -12.47
CA ILE A 72 -3.01 -6.23 -11.74
C ILE A 72 -2.52 -6.85 -10.44
N ARG A 73 -1.23 -6.70 -10.17
CA ARG A 73 -0.54 -7.43 -9.12
C ARG A 73 0.31 -6.47 -8.30
N LEU A 74 -0.06 -6.24 -7.03
CA LEU A 74 0.59 -5.27 -6.15
C LEU A 74 1.35 -5.97 -5.02
N ARG A 75 2.69 -5.83 -4.96
CA ARG A 75 3.53 -6.44 -3.92
C ARG A 75 4.40 -5.40 -3.26
N VAL A 76 4.32 -5.28 -1.94
CA VAL A 76 5.12 -4.34 -1.16
C VAL A 76 5.65 -5.02 0.11
N GLY A 77 6.91 -4.75 0.47
CA GLY A 77 7.49 -5.24 1.72
C GLY A 77 8.51 -4.27 2.30
N ALA A 78 8.21 -3.73 3.48
CA ALA A 78 9.15 -2.99 4.31
C ALA A 78 9.87 -3.96 5.26
N LEU A 79 11.19 -4.13 5.08
CA LEU A 79 12.00 -5.16 5.71
C LEU A 79 13.32 -4.59 6.24
N PRO A 80 13.97 -5.20 7.24
CA PRO A 80 15.35 -4.86 7.58
C PRO A 80 16.30 -5.27 6.44
N GLN A 81 17.31 -4.44 6.12
CA GLN A 81 18.33 -4.81 5.12
C GLN A 81 19.20 -6.00 5.57
N HIS A 82 19.36 -6.15 6.89
CA HIS A 82 20.16 -7.18 7.52
C HIS A 82 19.27 -8.05 8.42
N PRO A 83 18.45 -8.96 7.85
CA PRO A 83 17.55 -9.78 8.63
C PRO A 83 18.30 -10.70 9.59
N THR A 84 17.83 -10.77 10.84
CA THR A 84 18.38 -11.66 11.87
C THR A 84 17.29 -12.48 12.58
N GLY A 85 17.66 -13.71 12.94
CA GLY A 85 16.76 -14.69 13.54
C GLY A 85 15.70 -15.22 12.57
N LEU A 86 14.81 -16.08 13.07
CA LEU A 86 13.88 -16.85 12.24
C LEU A 86 12.83 -16.00 11.52
N LEU A 87 12.34 -14.92 12.16
CA LEU A 87 11.30 -14.07 11.57
C LEU A 87 11.85 -13.11 10.50
N GLY A 88 13.14 -12.78 10.55
CA GLY A 88 13.77 -11.84 9.60
C GLY A 88 13.11 -10.45 9.52
N TYR A 89 12.33 -10.03 10.52
CA TYR A 89 11.49 -8.82 10.45
C TYR A 89 11.86 -7.79 11.52
N ALA A 90 11.53 -6.52 11.25
CA ALA A 90 11.64 -5.40 12.19
C ALA A 90 10.36 -4.55 12.11
N PHE A 91 9.76 -4.22 13.25
CA PHE A 91 8.50 -3.46 13.30
C PHE A 91 8.77 -1.95 13.21
N ASN A 92 9.07 -1.48 11.99
CA ASN A 92 9.39 -0.06 11.72
C ASN A 92 8.16 0.85 11.59
N TRP A 93 6.96 0.29 11.69
CA TRP A 93 5.69 0.99 11.55
C TRP A 93 4.63 0.37 12.47
N SER A 94 3.39 0.85 12.38
CA SER A 94 2.29 0.53 13.31
C SER A 94 2.17 -0.98 13.61
N PRO A 95 2.40 -1.42 14.86
CA PRO A 95 2.22 -2.81 15.26
C PRO A 95 0.79 -3.29 15.13
N GLU A 96 -0.15 -2.43 15.53
CA GLU A 96 -1.60 -2.65 15.36
C GLU A 96 -1.94 -2.82 13.89
N GLY A 97 -1.30 -2.05 13.01
CA GLY A 97 -1.45 -2.15 11.55
C GLY A 97 -0.99 -3.52 11.04
N VAL A 98 0.21 -3.98 11.42
CA VAL A 98 0.72 -5.31 11.04
C VAL A 98 -0.24 -6.42 11.51
N VAL A 99 -0.72 -6.34 12.75
CA VAL A 99 -1.68 -7.32 13.29
C VAL A 99 -3.00 -7.28 12.51
N ASN A 100 -3.51 -6.10 12.17
CA ASN A 100 -4.74 -5.96 11.40
C ASN A 100 -4.60 -6.53 9.99
N GLU A 101 -3.49 -6.24 9.30
CA GLU A 101 -3.17 -6.78 7.97
C GLU A 101 -3.19 -8.31 7.93
N TYR A 102 -2.74 -8.95 9.01
CA TYR A 102 -2.67 -10.41 9.14
C TYR A 102 -3.94 -11.08 9.65
N LEU A 103 -4.91 -10.34 10.21
CA LEU A 103 -6.08 -10.93 10.85
C LEU A 103 -7.43 -10.57 10.21
N ASN A 104 -7.46 -9.58 9.32
CA ASN A 104 -8.67 -9.22 8.58
C ASN A 104 -8.64 -9.81 7.17
N ASP A 105 -9.83 -10.08 6.62
CA ASP A 105 -9.99 -10.60 5.27
C ASP A 105 -9.52 -9.58 4.22
N CYS A 106 -9.09 -10.10 3.08
CA CYS A 106 -8.56 -9.34 1.95
C CYS A 106 -9.61 -9.32 0.83
N GLU A 107 -9.87 -8.14 0.27
CA GLU A 107 -10.60 -8.03 -1.00
C GLU A 107 -9.68 -8.42 -2.15
N VAL A 108 -10.21 -9.14 -3.13
CA VAL A 108 -9.52 -9.48 -4.38
C VAL A 108 -10.53 -9.49 -5.54
N ILE A 109 -10.03 -9.33 -6.77
CA ILE A 109 -10.75 -9.80 -7.95
C ILE A 109 -10.09 -11.11 -8.36
N GLU A 110 -10.87 -12.18 -8.48
CA GLU A 110 -10.42 -13.49 -8.95
C GLU A 110 -11.40 -13.99 -10.00
N GLU A 111 -10.89 -14.27 -11.20
CA GLU A 111 -11.68 -14.69 -12.36
C GLU A 111 -12.84 -13.71 -12.70
N GLY A 112 -12.60 -12.42 -12.49
CA GLY A 112 -13.55 -11.34 -12.76
C GLY A 112 -14.61 -11.12 -11.66
N GLU A 113 -14.58 -11.91 -10.58
CA GLU A 113 -15.50 -11.79 -9.46
C GLU A 113 -14.82 -11.10 -8.26
N HIS A 114 -15.56 -10.24 -7.57
CA HIS A 114 -15.12 -9.67 -6.30
C HIS A 114 -15.26 -10.71 -5.19
N LYS A 115 -14.16 -11.05 -4.51
CA LYS A 115 -14.14 -12.04 -3.43
C LYS A 115 -13.44 -11.50 -2.18
N TRP A 116 -13.82 -12.07 -1.04
CA TRP A 116 -13.14 -11.91 0.24
C TRP A 116 -12.40 -13.21 0.55
N ILE A 117 -11.11 -13.10 0.84
CA ILE A 117 -10.25 -14.24 1.16
C ILE A 117 -9.54 -14.00 2.49
N SER A 118 -9.20 -15.08 3.19
CA SER A 118 -8.36 -14.97 4.38
C SER A 118 -7.00 -14.33 4.05
N SER A 119 -6.48 -13.55 5.00
CA SER A 119 -5.09 -13.13 5.01
C SER A 119 -4.14 -14.33 5.18
N MET A 120 -2.86 -14.11 4.88
CA MET A 120 -1.79 -15.13 4.98
C MET A 120 -1.98 -16.34 4.06
N GLU A 121 -2.76 -16.18 3.01
CA GLU A 121 -3.02 -17.18 1.97
C GLU A 121 -2.28 -16.84 0.67
N TRP A 122 -2.42 -17.72 -0.32
CA TRP A 122 -1.89 -17.55 -1.68
C TRP A 122 -0.40 -17.27 -1.71
N ILE A 123 0.35 -18.03 -0.92
CA ILE A 123 1.78 -17.86 -0.73
C ILE A 123 2.49 -18.06 -2.08
N GLU A 124 3.28 -17.08 -2.50
CA GLU A 124 4.10 -17.13 -3.70
C GLU A 124 5.56 -16.81 -3.39
N GLN A 125 6.46 -17.37 -4.19
CA GLN A 125 7.89 -17.05 -4.15
C GLN A 125 8.15 -15.89 -5.11
N ILE A 126 8.91 -14.89 -4.68
CA ILE A 126 9.18 -13.69 -5.46
C ILE A 126 10.64 -13.27 -5.28
N TYR A 127 11.22 -12.70 -6.34
CA TYR A 127 12.59 -12.22 -6.33
C TYR A 127 12.60 -10.73 -6.69
N VAL A 128 13.27 -9.92 -5.87
CA VAL A 128 13.46 -8.49 -6.13
C VAL A 128 14.95 -8.23 -6.12
N ASN A 129 15.52 -7.85 -7.27
CA ASN A 129 16.96 -7.64 -7.43
C ASN A 129 17.82 -8.84 -6.96
N GLY A 130 17.35 -10.05 -7.22
CA GLY A 130 18.01 -11.29 -6.80
C GLY A 130 17.80 -11.69 -5.32
N ILE A 131 17.13 -10.85 -4.52
CA ILE A 131 16.76 -11.18 -3.15
C ILE A 131 15.53 -12.07 -3.16
N HIS A 132 15.64 -13.24 -2.52
CA HIS A 132 14.57 -14.22 -2.40
C HIS A 132 13.61 -13.83 -1.26
N LEU A 133 12.32 -13.72 -1.59
CA LEU A 133 11.25 -13.33 -0.70
C LEU A 133 10.04 -14.28 -0.89
N GLU A 134 9.14 -14.27 0.09
CA GLU A 134 7.79 -14.82 -0.02
C GLU A 134 6.76 -13.70 0.01
N ALA A 135 5.64 -13.85 -0.70
CA ALA A 135 4.53 -12.92 -0.66
C ALA A 135 3.21 -13.65 -0.39
N PHE A 136 2.32 -13.03 0.37
CA PHE A 136 1.03 -13.59 0.76
C PHE A 136 -0.01 -12.49 0.97
N THR A 137 -1.29 -12.84 0.91
CA THR A 137 -2.41 -11.90 0.97
C THR A 137 -2.45 -11.19 2.32
N THR A 138 -2.63 -9.87 2.29
CA THR A 138 -2.78 -9.03 3.48
C THR A 138 -3.83 -7.96 3.22
N SER A 139 -4.64 -7.64 4.22
CA SER A 139 -5.77 -6.73 4.06
C SER A 139 -5.33 -5.26 3.90
N GLY A 140 -6.26 -4.39 3.46
CA GLY A 140 -6.08 -2.94 3.44
C GLY A 140 -5.27 -2.34 2.29
N GLY A 141 -4.37 -3.12 1.66
CA GLY A 141 -3.44 -2.58 0.66
C GLY A 141 -4.04 -2.16 -0.69
N LEU A 142 -5.23 -2.67 -1.06
CA LEU A 142 -5.89 -2.34 -2.33
C LEU A 142 -6.72 -1.05 -2.31
N GLY A 143 -7.13 -0.57 -1.13
CA GLY A 143 -8.06 0.56 -1.03
C GLY A 143 -9.32 0.37 -1.90
N THR A 144 -9.59 1.29 -2.83
CA THR A 144 -10.77 1.25 -3.70
C THR A 144 -10.59 0.50 -5.01
N MET A 145 -9.43 -0.14 -5.24
CA MET A 145 -9.11 -0.70 -6.56
C MET A 145 -10.05 -1.82 -6.99
N CYS A 146 -10.52 -2.69 -6.07
CA CYS A 146 -11.49 -3.74 -6.42
C CYS A 146 -12.78 -3.14 -7.00
N GLU A 147 -13.30 -2.07 -6.41
CA GLU A 147 -14.46 -1.36 -6.93
C GLU A 147 -14.18 -0.74 -8.31
N THR A 148 -13.02 -0.10 -8.47
CA THR A 148 -12.66 0.59 -9.71
C THR A 148 -12.41 -0.36 -10.89
N TYR A 149 -11.92 -1.56 -10.62
CA TYR A 149 -11.53 -2.54 -11.64
C TYR A 149 -12.50 -3.72 -11.78
N LEU A 150 -13.56 -3.80 -10.99
CA LEU A 150 -14.58 -4.83 -11.16
C LEU A 150 -15.19 -4.79 -12.56
N GLY A 151 -15.19 -5.93 -13.25
CA GLY A 151 -15.63 -6.05 -14.65
C GLY A 151 -14.62 -5.50 -15.68
N ARG A 152 -13.43 -5.04 -15.26
CA ARG A 152 -12.37 -4.53 -16.15
C ARG A 152 -11.10 -5.38 -16.12
N VAL A 153 -10.92 -6.20 -15.09
CA VAL A 153 -9.79 -7.11 -14.93
C VAL A 153 -10.28 -8.50 -14.54
N GLU A 154 -9.53 -9.53 -14.93
CA GLU A 154 -9.81 -10.90 -14.47
C GLU A 154 -9.24 -11.11 -13.07
N ASN A 155 -8.06 -10.57 -12.75
CA ASN A 155 -7.42 -10.76 -11.45
C ASN A 155 -6.81 -9.47 -10.88
N LEU A 156 -7.06 -9.19 -9.60
CA LEU A 156 -6.46 -8.09 -8.85
C LEU A 156 -6.18 -8.54 -7.41
N ASP A 157 -4.91 -8.49 -7.00
CA ASP A 157 -4.50 -8.85 -5.64
C ASP A 157 -3.37 -7.96 -5.08
N TYR A 158 -3.42 -7.76 -3.77
CA TYR A 158 -2.34 -7.18 -2.99
C TYR A 158 -1.72 -8.21 -2.05
N LYS A 159 -0.39 -8.23 -2.01
CA LYS A 159 0.38 -9.10 -1.11
C LYS A 159 1.51 -8.37 -0.44
N SER A 160 1.74 -8.71 0.82
CA SER A 160 2.91 -8.28 1.57
C SER A 160 4.09 -9.20 1.27
N MET A 161 5.26 -8.63 0.98
CA MET A 161 6.52 -9.38 0.85
C MET A 161 7.24 -9.49 2.19
N ARG A 162 7.76 -10.68 2.50
CA ARG A 162 8.56 -10.99 3.70
C ARG A 162 9.72 -11.92 3.34
N TYR A 163 10.67 -12.09 4.26
CA TYR A 163 11.71 -13.10 4.08
C TYR A 163 11.13 -14.52 4.24
N PRO A 164 11.70 -15.52 3.55
CA PRO A 164 11.18 -16.88 3.57
C PRO A 164 11.00 -17.45 4.99
N GLY A 165 9.84 -18.05 5.25
CA GLY A 165 9.48 -18.67 6.52
C GLY A 165 8.68 -17.77 7.48
N HIS A 166 8.56 -16.47 7.18
CA HIS A 166 7.79 -15.52 8.00
C HIS A 166 6.32 -15.92 8.14
N VAL A 167 5.63 -16.19 7.03
CA VAL A 167 4.19 -16.51 7.01
C VAL A 167 3.88 -17.78 7.79
N LYS A 168 4.78 -18.77 7.76
CA LYS A 168 4.67 -19.99 8.56
C LYS A 168 4.71 -19.67 10.05
N LEU A 169 5.65 -18.83 10.48
CA LEU A 169 5.79 -18.43 11.87
C LEU A 169 4.61 -17.56 12.35
N MET A 170 4.11 -16.67 11.49
CA MET A 170 2.93 -15.86 11.80
C MET A 170 1.66 -16.72 11.88
N ASN A 171 1.52 -17.73 11.03
CA ASN A 171 0.42 -18.69 11.13
C ASN A 171 0.45 -19.44 12.46
N PHE A 172 1.62 -19.98 12.84
CA PHE A 172 1.81 -20.60 14.15
C PHE A 172 1.44 -19.64 15.30
N PHE A 173 1.95 -18.40 15.24
CA PHE A 173 1.72 -17.40 16.29
C PHE A 173 0.24 -17.02 16.43
N PHE A 174 -0.47 -16.74 15.33
CA PHE A 174 -1.86 -16.28 15.43
C PHE A 174 -2.87 -17.41 15.55
N HIS A 175 -2.66 -18.54 14.88
CA HIS A 175 -3.65 -19.61 14.80
C HIS A 175 -3.39 -20.75 15.78
N GLU A 176 -2.14 -21.17 16.00
CA GLU A 176 -1.85 -22.27 16.93
C GLU A 176 -1.70 -21.77 18.37
N LEU A 177 -1.07 -20.61 18.58
CA LEU A 177 -1.00 -19.97 19.89
C LEU A 177 -2.20 -19.08 20.21
N LEU A 178 -3.19 -18.99 19.30
CA LEU A 178 -4.43 -18.21 19.45
C LEU A 178 -4.22 -16.72 19.75
N MET A 179 -3.07 -16.15 19.36
CA MET A 179 -2.81 -14.71 19.57
C MET A 179 -3.77 -13.81 18.78
N ARG A 180 -4.48 -14.35 17.79
CA ARG A 180 -5.54 -13.62 17.07
C ARG A 180 -6.67 -13.13 17.98
N GLU A 181 -6.91 -13.81 19.11
CA GLU A 181 -7.91 -13.43 20.11
C GLU A 181 -7.39 -12.37 21.09
N ARG A 182 -6.07 -12.10 21.08
CA ARG A 182 -5.37 -11.20 21.99
C ARG A 182 -4.53 -10.18 21.22
N ARG A 183 -5.16 -9.45 20.29
CA ARG A 183 -4.50 -8.54 19.33
C ARG A 183 -3.53 -7.55 19.99
N GLU A 184 -3.91 -6.94 21.11
CA GLU A 184 -3.04 -6.00 21.84
C GLU A 184 -1.76 -6.70 22.33
N LEU A 185 -1.89 -7.82 23.06
CA LEU A 185 -0.74 -8.59 23.53
C LEU A 185 0.12 -9.09 22.35
N ALA A 186 -0.52 -9.50 21.26
CA ALA A 186 0.18 -9.95 20.06
C ALA A 186 1.10 -8.83 19.52
N GLY A 187 0.58 -7.60 19.42
CA GLY A 187 1.35 -6.42 19.04
C GLY A 187 2.51 -6.13 20.01
N ASP A 188 2.26 -6.20 21.31
CA ASP A 188 3.27 -5.98 22.34
C ASP A 188 4.42 -7.02 22.28
N ILE A 189 4.08 -8.31 22.14
CA ILE A 189 5.09 -9.38 22.03
C ILE A 189 5.94 -9.16 20.77
N LEU A 190 5.31 -8.92 19.63
CA LEU A 190 5.98 -8.79 18.35
C LEU A 190 6.94 -7.60 18.32
N THR A 191 6.50 -6.44 18.83
CA THR A 191 7.32 -5.23 18.88
C THR A 191 8.47 -5.35 19.86
N HIS A 192 8.22 -5.94 21.03
CA HIS A 192 9.27 -6.18 22.00
C HIS A 192 10.32 -7.17 21.48
N ALA A 193 9.88 -8.22 20.77
CA ALA A 193 10.77 -9.23 20.21
C ALA A 193 11.57 -8.73 19.00
N LYS A 194 11.03 -7.78 18.23
CA LYS A 194 11.59 -7.30 16.96
C LYS A 194 11.53 -5.76 16.87
N PRO A 195 12.40 -5.06 17.62
CA PRO A 195 12.42 -3.61 17.64
C PRO A 195 12.73 -3.00 16.26
N PRO A 196 12.40 -1.71 16.05
CA PRO A 196 12.69 -1.01 14.80
C PRO A 196 14.19 -0.96 14.48
N VAL A 197 14.51 -0.86 13.18
CA VAL A 197 15.87 -0.63 12.65
C VAL A 197 15.89 0.56 11.72
N ASP A 198 17.01 1.29 11.71
CA ASP A 198 17.23 2.42 10.80
C ASP A 198 17.56 1.99 9.36
N ASP A 199 18.26 0.85 9.22
CA ASP A 199 18.66 0.28 7.93
C ASP A 199 17.58 -0.67 7.42
N ASP A 200 16.47 -0.10 6.95
CA ASP A 200 15.37 -0.83 6.31
C ASP A 200 15.41 -0.70 4.79
N VAL A 201 14.62 -1.52 4.12
CA VAL A 201 14.43 -1.51 2.67
C VAL A 201 12.95 -1.71 2.40
N VAL A 202 12.42 -0.93 1.47
CA VAL A 202 11.09 -1.15 0.90
C VAL A 202 11.28 -1.78 -0.47
N HIS A 203 10.98 -3.07 -0.58
CA HIS A 203 10.82 -3.74 -1.85
C HIS A 203 9.44 -3.44 -2.41
N PHE A 204 9.39 -3.05 -3.68
CA PHE A 204 8.18 -2.64 -4.36
C PHE A 204 8.15 -3.32 -5.73
N HIS A 205 7.14 -4.17 -5.95
CA HIS A 205 6.95 -4.89 -7.20
C HIS A 205 5.48 -4.83 -7.59
N VAL A 206 5.20 -4.00 -8.59
CA VAL A 206 3.88 -3.84 -9.16
C VAL A 206 3.92 -4.28 -10.61
N SER A 207 2.94 -5.08 -11.05
CA SER A 207 2.86 -5.51 -12.44
C SER A 207 1.42 -5.47 -12.94
N ALA A 208 1.27 -5.14 -14.22
CA ALA A 208 0.03 -5.34 -14.95
C ALA A 208 0.30 -6.19 -16.19
N GLU A 209 -0.68 -6.99 -16.56
CA GLU A 209 -0.58 -7.94 -17.66
C GLU A 209 -1.88 -7.96 -18.43
N GLY A 210 -1.80 -8.10 -19.74
CA GLY A 210 -2.96 -7.98 -20.61
C GLY A 210 -2.58 -7.96 -22.09
N ASP A 211 -3.56 -7.66 -22.92
CA ASP A 211 -3.40 -7.58 -24.37
C ASP A 211 -3.07 -6.14 -24.80
N ILE A 212 -2.07 -5.99 -25.65
CA ILE A 212 -1.76 -4.77 -26.41
C ILE A 212 -1.66 -5.17 -27.88
N ASP A 213 -2.47 -4.58 -28.75
CA ASP A 213 -2.51 -4.90 -30.19
C ASP A 213 -2.65 -6.41 -30.45
N GLY A 214 -3.48 -7.10 -29.65
CA GLY A 214 -3.72 -8.54 -29.73
C GLY A 214 -2.56 -9.43 -29.25
N ARG A 215 -1.55 -8.86 -28.58
CA ARG A 215 -0.43 -9.60 -27.98
C ARG A 215 -0.50 -9.54 -26.47
N LEU A 216 -0.43 -10.71 -25.83
CA LEU A 216 -0.32 -10.81 -24.38
C LEU A 216 1.07 -10.32 -23.94
N LEU A 217 1.10 -9.28 -23.11
CA LEU A 217 2.30 -8.66 -22.57
C LEU A 217 2.17 -8.44 -21.06
N ARG A 218 3.32 -8.25 -20.40
CA ARG A 218 3.42 -7.87 -18.98
C ARG A 218 4.30 -6.65 -18.86
N ARG A 219 3.89 -5.69 -18.02
CA ARG A 219 4.64 -4.49 -17.65
C ARG A 219 4.84 -4.50 -16.14
N GLU A 220 6.02 -4.07 -15.71
CA GLU A 220 6.41 -4.11 -14.30
C GLU A 220 7.05 -2.80 -13.85
N PHE A 221 6.82 -2.46 -12.60
CA PHE A 221 7.53 -1.44 -11.85
C PHE A 221 8.16 -2.12 -10.64
N VAL A 222 9.47 -2.38 -10.72
CA VAL A 222 10.25 -3.04 -9.67
C VAL A 222 11.30 -2.07 -9.13
N ARG A 223 11.26 -1.79 -7.82
CA ARG A 223 12.21 -0.93 -7.13
C ARG A 223 12.52 -1.46 -5.73
N SER A 224 13.70 -1.08 -5.24
CA SER A 224 14.03 -1.18 -3.82
C SER A 224 14.40 0.21 -3.35
N PHE A 225 13.69 0.70 -2.33
CA PHE A 225 13.91 2.00 -1.72
C PHE A 225 14.69 1.82 -0.42
N TYR A 226 15.68 2.67 -0.22
CA TYR A 226 16.61 2.62 0.91
C TYR A 226 16.50 3.91 1.74
N PRO A 227 17.05 3.94 2.97
CA PRO A 227 17.10 5.15 3.77
C PRO A 227 17.84 6.25 3.02
N GLN A 228 17.39 7.49 3.17
CA GLN A 228 18.02 8.64 2.51
C GLN A 228 17.99 9.89 3.38
N MET A 229 18.87 10.83 3.05
CA MET A 229 18.91 12.15 3.68
C MET A 229 17.80 13.03 3.13
N ILE A 230 16.86 13.43 3.99
CA ILE A 230 15.80 14.39 3.65
C ILE A 230 15.86 15.56 4.61
N ALA A 231 16.08 16.75 4.04
CA ALA A 231 16.44 17.95 4.80
C ALA A 231 17.67 17.69 5.69
N ALA A 232 17.55 17.86 7.00
CA ALA A 232 18.66 17.75 7.94
C ALA A 232 18.81 16.37 8.62
N GLY A 233 18.03 15.36 8.22
CA GLY A 233 18.05 14.07 8.91
C GLY A 233 17.96 12.87 7.97
N GLN A 234 18.54 11.76 8.41
CA GLN A 234 18.35 10.45 7.78
C GLN A 234 16.92 9.97 8.05
N ARG A 235 16.26 9.45 7.01
CA ARG A 235 14.93 8.87 7.08
C ARG A 235 14.98 7.44 6.60
N THR A 236 14.37 6.53 7.36
CA THR A 236 14.17 5.13 6.96
C THR A 236 13.35 5.05 5.67
N ALA A 237 13.54 4.00 4.89
CA ALA A 237 12.87 3.72 3.64
C ALA A 237 11.34 3.79 3.80
N ILE A 238 10.77 3.12 4.80
CA ILE A 238 9.32 3.14 5.03
C ILE A 238 8.81 4.53 5.41
N ALA A 239 9.56 5.29 6.22
CA ALA A 239 9.15 6.60 6.68
C ALA A 239 9.12 7.61 5.53
N TRP A 240 10.18 7.67 4.72
CA TRP A 240 10.22 8.64 3.63
C TRP A 240 9.28 8.27 2.50
N THR A 241 9.16 6.99 2.11
CA THR A 241 8.28 6.60 1.01
C THR A 241 6.82 6.92 1.35
N THR A 242 6.38 6.57 2.56
CA THR A 242 5.01 6.84 3.01
C THR A 242 4.72 8.34 3.07
N SER A 243 5.62 9.11 3.69
CA SER A 243 5.41 10.57 3.85
C SER A 243 5.55 11.34 2.53
N ALA A 244 6.47 10.95 1.66
CA ALA A 244 6.66 11.58 0.36
C ALA A 244 5.45 11.39 -0.54
N SER A 245 4.82 10.20 -0.52
CA SER A 245 3.58 9.95 -1.25
C SER A 245 2.45 10.87 -0.80
N ALA A 246 2.19 10.93 0.51
CA ALA A 246 1.15 11.80 1.04
C ALA A 246 1.42 13.28 0.73
N CYS A 247 2.66 13.74 0.89
CA CYS A 247 3.02 15.12 0.57
C CYS A 247 2.90 15.44 -0.92
N ALA A 248 3.23 14.49 -1.81
CA ALA A 248 3.08 14.68 -3.25
C ALA A 248 1.61 14.89 -3.65
N VAL A 249 0.71 14.09 -3.09
CA VAL A 249 -0.73 14.25 -3.33
C VAL A 249 -1.26 15.58 -2.80
N ILE A 250 -0.81 16.01 -1.61
CA ILE A 250 -1.15 17.33 -1.05
C ILE A 250 -0.65 18.46 -1.97
N GLU A 251 0.57 18.34 -2.52
CA GLU A 251 1.09 19.30 -3.49
C GLU A 251 0.21 19.38 -4.75
N MET A 252 -0.25 18.24 -5.25
CA MET A 252 -1.09 18.18 -6.45
C MET A 252 -2.46 18.84 -6.21
N VAL A 253 -3.10 18.57 -5.07
CA VAL A 253 -4.35 19.27 -4.69
C VAL A 253 -4.10 20.76 -4.54
N SER A 254 -3.02 21.16 -3.85
CA SER A 254 -2.67 22.57 -3.66
C SER A 254 -2.39 23.33 -4.96
N ARG A 255 -1.94 22.64 -6.02
CA ARG A 255 -1.67 23.23 -7.34
C ARG A 255 -2.87 23.23 -8.27
N GLY A 256 -3.95 22.51 -7.91
CA GLY A 256 -5.10 22.28 -8.78
C GLY A 256 -4.88 21.20 -9.84
N ASP A 257 -3.87 20.34 -9.66
CA ASP A 257 -3.62 19.18 -10.54
C ASP A 257 -4.63 18.04 -10.26
N LEU A 258 -5.25 18.04 -9.08
CA LEU A 258 -6.29 17.11 -8.65
C LEU A 258 -7.57 17.88 -8.24
N PRO A 259 -8.74 17.22 -8.17
CA PRO A 259 -9.97 17.83 -7.69
C PRO A 259 -9.82 18.52 -6.33
N ASP A 260 -10.54 19.63 -6.14
CA ASP A 260 -10.48 20.46 -4.93
C ASP A 260 -11.48 20.04 -3.83
N ARG A 261 -12.34 19.05 -4.11
CA ARG A 261 -13.38 18.57 -3.21
C ARG A 261 -13.72 17.08 -3.40
N GLY A 262 -14.38 16.51 -2.40
CA GLY A 262 -14.90 15.14 -2.46
C GLY A 262 -13.83 14.07 -2.28
N PHE A 263 -14.17 12.83 -2.64
CA PHE A 263 -13.27 11.68 -2.53
C PHE A 263 -12.32 11.60 -3.72
N ILE A 264 -11.03 11.42 -3.45
CA ILE A 264 -10.04 11.17 -4.49
C ILE A 264 -9.51 9.74 -4.31
N LYS A 265 -9.72 8.90 -5.32
CA LYS A 265 -9.18 7.54 -5.38
C LYS A 265 -7.71 7.58 -5.78
N GLN A 266 -6.88 6.73 -5.18
CA GLN A 266 -5.44 6.71 -5.44
C GLN A 266 -5.14 6.30 -6.89
N GLU A 267 -5.90 5.33 -7.42
CA GLU A 267 -5.82 4.85 -8.80
C GLU A 267 -6.26 5.88 -9.87
N HIS A 268 -6.78 7.04 -9.47
CA HIS A 268 -7.08 8.15 -10.39
C HIS A 268 -5.96 9.20 -10.47
N ILE A 269 -4.93 9.09 -9.62
CA ILE A 269 -3.81 10.03 -9.63
C ILE A 269 -2.88 9.65 -10.79
N PRO A 270 -2.56 10.57 -11.70
CA PRO A 270 -1.63 10.28 -12.78
C PRO A 270 -0.20 10.20 -12.24
N LEU A 271 0.53 9.14 -12.60
CA LEU A 271 1.87 8.86 -12.07
C LEU A 271 2.91 9.90 -12.52
N GLU A 272 2.90 10.32 -13.78
CA GLU A 272 3.88 11.30 -14.28
C GLU A 272 3.78 12.67 -13.57
N PRO A 273 2.59 13.30 -13.44
CA PRO A 273 2.44 14.51 -12.64
C PRO A 273 2.82 14.30 -11.17
N PHE A 274 2.45 13.17 -10.56
CA PHE A 274 2.86 12.82 -9.20
C PHE A 274 4.38 12.83 -9.05
N LEU A 275 5.12 12.17 -9.95
CA LEU A 275 6.58 12.11 -9.92
C LEU A 275 7.26 13.47 -10.19
N ARG A 276 6.55 14.45 -10.77
CA ARG A 276 7.05 15.83 -10.96
C ARG A 276 6.90 16.71 -9.71
N THR A 277 6.14 16.28 -8.71
CA THR A 277 6.05 16.99 -7.43
C THR A 277 7.40 16.99 -6.70
N ARG A 278 7.57 17.91 -5.74
CA ARG A 278 8.82 18.03 -4.98
C ARG A 278 9.11 16.77 -4.18
N ASN A 279 8.06 16.14 -3.63
CA ASN A 279 8.16 14.91 -2.87
C ASN A 279 8.07 13.65 -3.74
N GLY A 280 7.22 13.63 -4.76
CA GLY A 280 7.04 12.47 -5.65
C GLY A 280 8.29 12.12 -6.45
N ARG A 281 9.11 13.11 -6.81
CA ARG A 281 10.41 12.85 -7.48
C ARG A 281 11.38 11.99 -6.67
N LEU A 282 11.17 11.84 -5.35
CA LEU A 282 11.99 10.98 -4.50
C LEU A 282 11.84 9.49 -4.84
N PHE A 283 10.76 9.09 -5.49
CA PHE A 283 10.57 7.73 -6.00
C PHE A 283 11.40 7.42 -7.26
N GLY A 284 12.13 8.41 -7.78
CA GLY A 284 12.96 8.30 -8.96
C GLY A 284 12.18 8.46 -10.28
N PRO A 285 12.89 8.62 -11.41
CA PRO A 285 12.26 8.72 -12.71
C PRO A 285 11.60 7.40 -13.11
N LEU A 286 10.60 7.47 -14.00
CA LEU A 286 10.16 6.31 -14.76
C LEU A 286 11.35 5.78 -15.56
N GLY A 287 11.55 4.46 -15.55
CA GLY A 287 12.51 3.85 -16.48
C GLY A 287 12.05 4.08 -17.93
N GLU A 288 12.96 3.98 -18.90
CA GLU A 288 12.63 4.20 -20.32
C GLU A 288 11.45 3.32 -20.80
N ASP A 289 11.32 2.10 -20.27
CA ASP A 289 10.21 1.17 -20.56
C ASP A 289 8.83 1.59 -20.00
N LEU A 290 8.81 2.64 -19.17
CA LEU A 290 7.63 3.18 -18.50
C LEU A 290 7.33 4.63 -18.94
N ALA A 291 8.14 5.21 -19.82
CA ALA A 291 7.82 6.47 -20.49
C ALA A 291 6.64 6.25 -21.49
N PRO A 292 5.82 7.27 -21.79
CA PRO A 292 4.71 7.16 -22.74
C PRO A 292 5.15 6.76 -24.15
#